data_AF-A0A2G8HXQ7-F1
#
_entry.id   AF-A0A2G8HXQ7-F1
#
_cell.length_a   1.000
_cell.length_b   1.000
_cell.length_c   1.000
_cell.angle_alpha   90.00
_cell.angle_beta   90.00
_cell.angle_gamma   90.00
#
_symmetry.space_group_name_H-M   'P 1'
#
loop_
_entity.id
_entity.type
_entity.pdbx_description
1 polymer ?
#
loop_
_entity_poly.entity_id
_entity_poly.type
_entity_poly.pdbx_seq_one_letter_code
_entity_poly.pdbx_strand_id
1 'polypeptide(L)'
;MEILSKSFFTYIDLAMDHFKMYFEVREKYLIWLSESFELSDEDIKKWSKVGKGIDYYTFKHWIAKDNRFVTSKKKWPARNFEMVSHYHSVESVLEQISNNSYEDKLHFYQALSLLALVDKKYILKRIEFLNWTALALELDRSDCDVIREHVIEEFDLSFEVKNLLEHEKEDIFLCGVKMAHLSGEIIDKIEVDFLFNLESKLGLKSSREELKYFTYYLRGEFSENEYHSKLTLHKVGAILLNIIGSDEFVDKRESRWFKTQLRNLDNELLAGMLSNSSTSLIDGLSNSEKMLCYILGLEVSLRDKAIHKNEEFWLDYIYDSIERDFKLDNDLAFIFFEVINNNIELVPGTWNFFNRILSFLKVDGIRTCARWNFLNEISQRELHFNKVSSLLFREIYIFTEEDKARELINLSFSLLSGPRVGELSKKFNQRVSSIVTSEVEGLYGEMLICEILKISLLDHHIESLEEEFLREIQYRFKINDTQLHKVVFLTAFLIGRKIELSPRVNYRFL
;
A
#
# COMPACT_ATOMS: atom_id res chain seq x y z
N MET A 1 10.99 47.93 22.39
CA MET A 1 10.43 47.10 21.31
C MET A 1 11.29 45.88 21.03
N GLU A 2 12.59 46.01 20.69
CA GLU A 2 13.42 44.84 20.33
C GLU A 2 13.60 43.79 21.44
N ILE A 3 13.72 44.19 22.72
CA ILE A 3 13.80 43.24 23.85
C ILE A 3 12.48 42.48 24.04
N LEU A 4 11.33 43.12 23.77
CA LEU A 4 10.02 42.50 23.89
C LEU A 4 9.84 41.43 22.83
N SER A 5 10.18 41.72 21.57
CA SER A 5 10.11 40.72 20.50
C SER A 5 11.16 39.60 20.68
N LYS A 6 12.38 39.92 21.10
CA LYS A 6 13.42 38.91 21.43
C LYS A 6 13.02 37.95 22.55
N SER A 7 12.17 38.39 23.49
CA SER A 7 11.76 37.57 24.63
C SER A 7 11.01 36.31 24.21
N PHE A 8 10.13 36.40 23.19
CA PHE A 8 9.44 35.24 22.62
C PHE A 8 10.43 34.19 22.09
N PHE A 9 11.37 34.62 21.24
CA PHE A 9 12.35 33.73 20.63
C PHE A 9 13.34 33.15 21.64
N THR A 10 13.68 33.92 22.68
CA THR A 10 14.50 33.44 23.79
C THR A 10 13.79 32.31 24.54
N TYR A 11 12.50 32.46 24.82
CA TYR A 11 11.74 31.41 25.51
C TYR A 11 11.52 30.17 24.62
N ILE A 12 11.36 30.36 23.32
CA ILE A 12 11.32 29.26 22.35
C ILE A 12 12.63 28.46 22.37
N ASP A 13 13.79 29.12 22.38
CA ASP A 13 15.10 28.44 22.49
C ASP A 13 15.20 27.63 23.79
N LEU A 14 14.77 28.22 24.90
CA LEU A 14 14.73 27.53 26.19
C LEU A 14 13.78 26.32 26.19
N ALA A 15 12.64 26.43 25.51
CA ALA A 15 11.71 25.32 25.35
C ALA A 15 12.32 24.18 24.50
N MET A 16 13.04 24.51 23.41
CA MET A 16 13.77 23.51 22.61
C MET A 16 14.84 22.77 23.43
N ASP A 17 15.57 23.49 24.28
CA ASP A 17 16.53 22.91 25.22
C ASP A 17 15.85 22.00 26.25
N HIS A 18 14.75 22.46 26.85
CA HIS A 18 13.96 21.68 27.80
C HIS A 18 13.39 20.39 27.17
N PHE A 19 12.94 20.46 25.92
CA PHE A 19 12.44 19.31 25.16
C PHE A 19 13.54 18.40 24.60
N LYS A 20 14.82 18.76 24.78
CA LYS A 20 16.00 18.02 24.29
C LYS A 20 15.96 17.79 22.77
N MET A 21 15.51 18.80 22.03
CA MET A 21 15.38 18.70 20.58
C MET A 21 16.74 18.63 19.89
N TYR A 22 16.87 17.73 18.90
CA TYR A 22 18.02 17.66 18.01
C TYR A 22 18.18 18.94 17.19
N PHE A 23 19.43 19.30 16.90
CA PHE A 23 19.80 20.56 16.25
C PHE A 23 19.04 20.77 14.93
N GLU A 24 18.96 19.74 14.10
CA GLU A 24 18.36 19.78 12.77
C GLU A 24 16.84 19.97 12.80
N VAL A 25 16.18 19.58 13.90
CA VAL A 25 14.74 19.81 14.11
C VAL A 25 14.49 21.25 14.53
N ARG A 26 15.43 21.87 15.27
CA ARG A 26 15.32 23.27 15.69
C ARG A 26 15.33 24.23 14.51
N GLU A 27 16.23 24.04 13.54
CA GLU A 27 16.31 24.88 12.34
C GLU A 27 15.02 24.85 11.53
N LYS A 28 14.46 23.65 11.33
CA LYS A 28 13.19 23.48 10.63
C LYS A 28 12.04 24.21 11.34
N TYR A 29 11.97 24.11 12.67
CA TYR A 29 10.95 24.81 13.44
C TYR A 29 11.13 26.35 13.38
N LEU A 30 12.37 26.86 13.34
CA LEU A 30 12.62 28.29 13.14
C LEU A 30 12.15 28.80 11.77
N ILE A 31 12.27 27.99 10.72
CA ILE A 31 11.72 28.32 9.40
C ILE A 31 10.20 28.48 9.49
N TRP A 32 9.50 27.50 10.05
CA TRP A 32 8.05 27.59 10.25
C TRP A 32 7.62 28.79 11.11
N LEU A 33 8.38 29.09 12.17
CA LEU A 33 8.12 30.26 13.01
C LEU A 33 8.24 31.58 12.25
N SER A 34 9.18 31.68 11.30
CA SER A 34 9.37 32.90 10.53
C SER A 34 8.15 33.23 9.65
N GLU A 35 7.43 32.20 9.21
CA GLU A 35 6.20 32.31 8.45
C GLU A 35 5.00 32.63 9.37
N SER A 36 4.98 32.06 10.58
CA SER A 36 3.85 32.17 11.52
C SER A 36 3.80 33.48 12.32
N PHE A 37 4.95 34.10 12.58
CA PHE A 37 5.05 35.39 13.28
C PHE A 37 5.03 36.61 12.35
N GLU A 38 4.77 36.42 11.04
CA GLU A 38 4.82 37.46 10.01
C GLU A 38 6.05 38.38 10.13
N LEU A 39 7.23 37.77 10.31
CA LEU A 39 8.46 38.52 10.55
C LEU A 39 8.91 39.26 9.29
N SER A 40 9.47 40.45 9.49
CA SER A 40 10.07 41.20 8.39
C SER A 40 11.33 40.49 7.85
N ASP A 41 11.62 40.67 6.55
CA ASP A 41 12.85 40.14 5.94
C ASP A 41 14.13 40.59 6.68
N GLU A 42 14.12 41.78 7.29
CA GLU A 42 15.23 42.29 8.09
C GLU A 42 15.41 41.51 9.41
N ASP A 43 14.32 41.04 10.01
CA ASP A 43 14.36 40.19 11.20
C ASP A 43 14.80 38.77 10.86
N ILE A 44 14.30 38.21 9.74
CA ILE A 44 14.70 36.88 9.26
C ILE A 44 16.19 36.84 8.90
N LYS A 45 16.74 37.93 8.34
CA LYS A 45 18.19 38.07 8.08
C LYS A 45 19.04 37.95 9.35
N LYS A 46 18.52 38.31 10.52
CA LYS A 46 19.25 38.18 11.80
C LYS A 46 19.41 36.73 12.22
N TRP A 47 18.60 35.82 11.68
CA TRP A 47 18.66 34.38 11.94
C TRP A 47 19.39 33.63 10.83
N SER A 48 19.76 34.31 9.75
CA SER A 48 20.23 33.68 8.52
C SER A 48 21.71 33.88 8.30
N LYS A 49 22.39 32.85 7.79
CA LYS A 49 23.76 32.97 7.29
C LYS A 49 23.72 33.28 5.79
N VAL A 50 24.56 34.22 5.34
CA VAL A 50 24.59 34.68 3.94
C VAL A 50 24.68 33.47 2.98
N GLY A 51 23.68 33.33 2.10
CA GLY A 51 23.60 32.26 1.11
C GLY A 51 23.21 30.87 1.63
N LYS A 52 22.83 30.73 2.92
CA LYS A 52 22.49 29.43 3.54
C LYS A 52 21.10 29.35 4.19
N GLY A 53 20.34 30.44 4.20
CA GLY A 53 19.02 30.49 4.87
C GLY A 53 19.14 30.59 6.40
N ILE A 54 18.03 30.32 7.09
CA ILE A 54 17.94 30.31 8.56
C ILE A 54 18.91 29.26 9.13
N ASP A 55 19.72 29.66 10.11
CA ASP A 55 20.78 28.87 10.74
C ASP A 55 20.65 28.99 12.27
N TYR A 56 20.53 27.85 12.97
CA TYR A 56 20.21 27.86 14.41
C TYR A 56 21.34 28.49 15.25
N TYR A 57 22.61 28.33 14.85
CA TYR A 57 23.71 28.98 15.57
C TYR A 57 23.66 30.51 15.44
N THR A 58 23.28 31.00 14.28
CA THR A 58 23.10 32.44 14.00
C THR A 58 21.93 32.99 14.81
N PHE A 59 20.80 32.27 14.83
CA PHE A 59 19.67 32.58 15.71
C PHE A 59 20.07 32.60 17.20
N LYS A 60 20.77 31.56 17.67
CA LYS A 60 21.22 31.46 19.07
C LYS A 60 22.19 32.58 19.43
N HIS A 61 23.08 32.95 18.52
CA HIS A 61 23.98 34.09 18.71
C HIS A 61 23.22 35.41 18.79
N TRP A 62 22.21 35.61 17.93
CA TRP A 62 21.37 36.80 17.96
C TRP A 62 20.58 36.93 19.27
N ILE A 63 20.04 35.82 19.79
CA ILE A 63 19.40 35.79 21.12
C ILE A 63 20.41 36.07 22.23
N ALA A 64 21.59 35.47 22.18
CA ALA A 64 22.58 35.70 23.24
C ALA A 64 23.11 37.15 23.26
N LYS A 65 23.05 37.86 22.12
CA LYS A 65 23.62 39.19 21.94
C LYS A 65 22.71 40.30 22.45
N ASP A 66 23.27 41.17 23.29
CA ASP A 66 22.64 42.38 23.85
C ASP A 66 21.40 42.15 24.74
N ASN A 67 21.17 40.90 25.19
CA ASN A 67 20.01 40.54 26.01
C ASN A 67 20.24 40.82 27.50
N ARG A 68 19.84 42.03 27.93
CA ARG A 68 19.82 42.44 29.36
C ARG A 68 18.43 42.20 29.96
N PHE A 69 18.03 40.94 30.12
CA PHE A 69 16.85 40.63 30.91
C PHE A 69 17.12 40.97 32.38
N VAL A 70 16.30 41.85 32.95
CA VAL A 70 16.41 42.26 34.35
C VAL A 70 15.80 41.16 35.23
N THR A 71 16.35 40.95 36.42
CA THR A 71 15.81 39.98 37.38
C THR A 71 14.35 40.26 37.67
N SER A 72 13.50 39.23 37.51
CA SER A 72 12.07 39.38 37.76
C SER A 72 11.77 39.69 39.21
N LYS A 73 10.83 40.62 39.44
CA LYS A 73 10.26 40.90 40.76
C LYS A 73 8.88 40.27 40.95
N LYS A 74 8.26 39.76 39.88
CA LYS A 74 6.97 39.07 39.90
C LYS A 74 7.07 37.75 40.68
N LYS A 75 6.01 37.41 41.42
CA LYS A 75 5.84 36.09 42.03
C LYS A 75 5.25 35.15 40.98
N TRP A 76 6.00 34.11 40.61
CA TRP A 76 5.60 33.16 39.57
C TRP A 76 4.82 31.97 40.12
N PRO A 77 3.95 31.34 39.30
CA PRO A 77 3.31 30.08 39.66
C PRO A 77 4.36 29.00 39.95
N ALA A 78 4.07 28.11 40.90
CA ALA A 78 4.95 26.97 41.18
C ALA A 78 5.04 26.07 39.94
N ARG A 79 6.25 25.61 39.63
CA ARG A 79 6.50 24.63 38.56
C ARG A 79 6.76 23.25 39.15
N ASN A 80 6.25 22.22 38.48
CA ASN A 80 6.45 20.81 38.85
C ASN A 80 7.50 20.10 37.98
N PHE A 81 8.24 20.87 37.17
CA PHE A 81 9.28 20.38 36.28
C PHE A 81 10.55 21.24 36.41
N GLU A 82 11.69 20.63 36.12
CA GLU A 82 12.97 21.34 36.07
C GLU A 82 13.23 21.85 34.65
N MET A 83 13.61 23.13 34.58
CA MET A 83 13.99 23.79 33.34
C MET A 83 15.35 24.43 33.56
N VAL A 84 16.36 23.91 32.86
CA VAL A 84 17.72 24.43 32.93
C VAL A 84 17.87 25.48 31.84
N SER A 85 18.28 26.67 32.22
CA SER A 85 18.65 27.73 31.29
C SER A 85 20.13 28.03 31.45
N HIS A 86 20.84 28.08 30.33
CA HIS A 86 22.29 28.32 30.31
C HIS A 86 22.66 29.81 30.21
N TYR A 87 21.69 30.68 29.90
CA TYR A 87 21.98 32.10 29.60
C TYR A 87 21.05 33.10 30.33
N HIS A 88 19.84 32.70 30.74
CA HIS A 88 18.83 33.63 31.28
C HIS A 88 17.96 33.03 32.40
N SER A 89 17.49 33.83 33.36
CA SER A 89 16.40 33.37 34.24
C SER A 89 15.11 33.27 33.41
N VAL A 90 14.44 32.11 33.47
CA VAL A 90 13.18 31.83 32.76
C VAL A 90 12.12 32.88 33.13
N GLU A 91 12.07 33.20 34.42
CA GLU A 91 11.18 34.18 35.03
C GLU A 91 11.40 35.58 34.47
N SER A 92 12.66 35.99 34.29
CA SER A 92 13.01 37.28 33.68
C SER A 92 12.59 37.40 32.21
N VAL A 93 12.65 36.31 31.45
CA VAL A 93 12.19 36.28 30.05
C VAL A 93 10.67 36.36 29.99
N LEU A 94 9.96 35.58 30.82
CA LEU A 94 8.50 35.59 30.90
C LEU A 94 7.93 36.95 31.34
N GLU A 95 8.62 37.67 32.22
CA GLU A 95 8.20 39.02 32.61
C GLU A 95 8.21 39.98 31.41
N GLN A 96 9.20 39.87 30.52
CA GLN A 96 9.22 40.66 29.29
C GLN A 96 8.13 40.22 28.31
N ILE A 97 7.88 38.92 28.18
CA ILE A 97 6.78 38.39 27.36
C ILE A 97 5.43 38.95 27.83
N SER A 98 5.23 39.04 29.16
CA SER A 98 3.99 39.53 29.77
C SER A 98 3.64 40.98 29.41
N ASN A 99 4.61 41.77 28.94
CA ASN A 99 4.41 43.16 28.53
C ASN A 99 3.92 43.32 27.09
N ASN A 100 3.81 42.23 26.32
CA ASN A 100 3.25 42.24 24.96
C ASN A 100 1.71 42.24 24.99
N SER A 101 1.10 42.46 23.82
CA SER A 101 -0.36 42.40 23.69
C SER A 101 -0.89 41.00 23.99
N TYR A 102 -2.17 40.88 24.35
CA TYR A 102 -2.79 39.58 24.57
C TYR A 102 -2.74 38.69 23.33
N GLU A 103 -2.96 39.27 22.15
CA GLU A 103 -2.90 38.61 20.85
C GLU A 103 -1.50 38.05 20.56
N ASP A 104 -0.43 38.84 20.79
CA ASP A 104 0.95 38.36 20.63
C ASP A 104 1.26 37.19 21.56
N LYS A 105 0.73 37.21 22.80
CA LYS A 105 0.90 36.11 23.75
C LYS A 105 0.17 34.85 23.30
N LEU A 106 -1.00 34.97 22.64
CA LEU A 106 -1.73 33.83 22.06
C LEU A 106 -0.98 33.24 20.86
N HIS A 107 -0.49 34.06 19.93
CA HIS A 107 0.35 33.59 18.81
C HIS A 107 1.60 32.86 19.30
N PHE A 108 2.25 33.40 20.34
CA PHE A 108 3.35 32.73 21.00
C PHE A 108 2.96 31.40 21.65
N TYR A 109 1.79 31.33 22.27
CA TYR A 109 1.27 30.08 22.85
C TYR A 109 0.97 29.03 21.77
N GLN A 110 0.44 29.44 20.61
CA GLN A 110 0.23 28.55 19.46
C GLN A 110 1.56 27.95 18.97
N ALA A 111 2.59 28.78 18.82
CA ALA A 111 3.93 28.32 18.48
C ALA A 111 4.45 27.29 19.51
N LEU A 112 4.39 27.60 20.80
CA LEU A 112 4.81 26.65 21.85
C LEU A 112 4.00 25.35 21.82
N SER A 113 2.70 25.42 21.52
CA SER A 113 1.82 24.26 21.42
C SER A 113 2.26 23.33 20.29
N LEU A 114 2.65 23.89 19.14
CA LEU A 114 3.24 23.11 18.06
C LEU A 114 4.57 22.46 18.49
N LEU A 115 5.47 23.24 19.10
CA LEU A 115 6.75 22.73 19.59
C LEU A 115 6.60 21.53 20.52
N ALA A 116 5.53 21.52 21.33
CA ALA A 116 5.24 20.43 22.23
C ALA A 116 4.89 19.11 21.51
N LEU A 117 4.42 19.16 20.26
CA LEU A 117 4.07 17.97 19.45
C LEU A 117 5.28 17.16 18.96
N VAL A 118 6.50 17.71 19.00
CA VAL A 118 7.72 17.00 18.60
C VAL A 118 7.86 15.70 19.40
N ASP A 119 8.19 14.57 18.78
CA ASP A 119 8.40 13.30 19.50
C ASP A 119 7.28 12.99 20.53
N LYS A 120 6.13 12.55 19.99
CA LYS A 120 4.89 12.28 20.74
C LYS A 120 5.06 11.41 22.00
N LYS A 121 6.19 10.69 22.15
CA LYS A 121 6.52 9.88 23.35
C LYS A 121 6.52 10.70 24.65
N TYR A 122 6.81 11.99 24.59
CA TYR A 122 6.93 12.85 25.78
C TYR A 122 5.80 13.86 25.94
N ILE A 123 4.71 13.72 25.18
CA ILE A 123 3.64 14.73 25.05
C ILE A 123 3.06 15.17 26.40
N LEU A 124 2.84 14.24 27.33
CA LEU A 124 2.23 14.53 28.64
C LEU A 124 3.06 15.53 29.47
N LYS A 125 4.38 15.35 29.52
CA LYS A 125 5.29 16.26 30.26
C LYS A 125 5.33 17.65 29.62
N ARG A 126 5.17 17.72 28.30
CA ARG A 126 5.19 19.00 27.57
C ARG A 126 3.87 19.75 27.70
N ILE A 127 2.76 19.03 27.84
CA ILE A 127 1.46 19.64 28.20
C ILE A 127 1.53 20.29 29.58
N GLU A 128 2.22 19.69 30.56
CA GLU A 128 2.44 20.34 31.87
C GLU A 128 3.21 21.66 31.73
N PHE A 129 4.26 21.68 30.90
CA PHE A 129 5.02 22.88 30.57
C PHE A 129 4.14 23.97 29.91
N LEU A 130 3.29 23.59 28.95
CA LEU A 130 2.36 24.51 28.30
C LEU A 130 1.36 25.10 29.28
N ASN A 131 0.76 24.26 30.12
CA ASN A 131 -0.21 24.71 31.13
C ASN A 131 0.43 25.70 32.11
N TRP A 132 1.66 25.43 32.56
CA TRP A 132 2.39 26.35 33.43
C TRP A 132 2.72 27.68 32.71
N THR A 133 3.12 27.63 31.44
CA THR A 133 3.40 28.83 30.65
C THR A 133 2.15 29.68 30.44
N ALA A 134 1.00 29.07 30.14
CA ALA A 134 -0.28 29.78 30.03
C ALA A 134 -0.67 30.48 31.34
N LEU A 135 -0.53 29.79 32.48
CA LEU A 135 -0.75 30.37 33.80
C LEU A 135 0.20 31.53 34.11
N ALA A 136 1.47 31.41 33.72
CA ALA A 136 2.49 32.44 33.93
C ALA A 136 2.20 33.72 33.12
N LEU A 137 1.64 33.57 31.92
CA LEU A 137 1.31 34.66 30.99
C LEU A 137 -0.12 35.20 31.14
N GLU A 138 -0.88 34.65 32.10
CA GLU A 138 -2.27 35.01 32.37
C GLU A 138 -3.14 34.89 31.12
N LEU A 139 -3.01 33.76 30.41
CA LEU A 139 -3.84 33.42 29.26
C LEU A 139 -5.13 32.74 29.70
N ASP A 140 -6.24 33.07 29.04
CA ASP A 140 -7.52 32.42 29.31
C ASP A 140 -7.48 30.96 28.88
N ARG A 141 -7.99 30.09 29.76
CA ARG A 141 -7.95 28.65 29.55
C ARG A 141 -8.75 28.22 28.31
N SER A 142 -9.88 28.88 28.03
CA SER A 142 -10.70 28.60 26.84
C SER A 142 -9.91 28.84 25.56
N ASP A 143 -9.14 29.93 25.48
CA ASP A 143 -8.34 30.26 24.31
C ASP A 143 -7.20 29.27 24.15
N CYS A 144 -6.55 28.89 25.26
CA CYS A 144 -5.52 27.85 25.24
C CYS A 144 -6.07 26.47 24.84
N ASP A 145 -7.29 26.13 25.23
CA ASP A 145 -7.94 24.87 24.83
C ASP A 145 -8.22 24.88 23.32
N VAL A 146 -8.81 25.96 22.79
CA VAL A 146 -9.08 26.13 21.35
C VAL A 146 -7.78 26.10 20.53
N ILE A 147 -6.73 26.81 20.96
CA ILE A 147 -5.44 26.80 20.26
C ILE A 147 -4.85 25.39 20.24
N ARG A 148 -4.92 24.64 21.34
CA ARG A 148 -4.38 23.28 21.39
C ARG A 148 -5.16 22.33 20.50
N GLU A 149 -6.47 22.42 20.48
CA GLU A 149 -7.32 21.64 19.58
C GLU A 149 -6.98 21.96 18.12
N HIS A 150 -6.91 23.25 17.77
CA HIS A 150 -6.55 23.70 16.42
C HIS A 150 -5.16 23.23 15.99
N VAL A 151 -4.14 23.35 16.86
CA VAL A 151 -2.79 22.87 16.58
C VAL A 151 -2.74 21.34 16.48
N ILE A 152 -3.57 20.61 17.23
CA ILE A 152 -3.68 19.17 17.03
C ILE A 152 -4.32 18.90 15.68
N GLU A 153 -5.45 19.51 15.33
CA GLU A 153 -6.14 19.29 14.05
C GLU A 153 -5.27 19.64 12.84
N GLU A 154 -4.58 20.78 12.87
CA GLU A 154 -3.75 21.26 11.75
C GLU A 154 -2.50 20.38 11.53
N PHE A 155 -1.99 19.76 12.61
CA PHE A 155 -0.75 18.98 12.60
C PHE A 155 -0.98 17.49 12.88
N ASP A 156 -2.22 17.03 12.99
CA ASP A 156 -2.55 15.62 13.11
C ASP A 156 -2.48 14.99 11.74
N LEU A 157 -1.34 14.38 11.47
CA LEU A 157 -1.17 13.53 10.30
C LEU A 157 -1.86 12.17 10.46
N SER A 158 -2.64 11.93 11.52
CA SER A 158 -3.30 10.65 11.68
C SER A 158 -4.39 10.48 10.63
N PHE A 159 -4.34 9.36 9.92
CA PHE A 159 -5.42 8.95 9.04
C PHE A 159 -6.62 8.56 9.90
N GLU A 160 -7.48 9.53 10.24
CA GLU A 160 -8.76 9.23 10.88
C GLU A 160 -9.76 8.77 9.82
N VAL A 161 -10.21 7.51 9.93
CA VAL A 161 -11.19 6.86 9.03
C VAL A 161 -12.61 7.43 9.22
N LYS A 162 -12.76 8.51 9.99
CA LYS A 162 -14.08 9.02 10.39
C LYS A 162 -14.75 9.68 9.18
N ASN A 163 -15.91 9.13 8.80
CA ASN A 163 -16.82 9.61 7.74
C ASN A 163 -16.47 9.24 6.28
N LEU A 164 -15.58 8.28 6.03
CA LEU A 164 -15.34 7.78 4.67
C LEU A 164 -16.46 6.80 4.23
N LEU A 165 -16.99 7.03 3.03
CA LEU A 165 -17.86 6.09 2.31
C LEU A 165 -17.04 4.87 1.87
N GLU A 166 -17.72 3.75 1.61
CA GLU A 166 -17.02 2.49 1.32
C GLU A 166 -16.18 2.55 0.04
N HIS A 167 -16.69 3.19 -1.02
CA HIS A 167 -15.95 3.38 -2.27
C HIS A 167 -14.71 4.27 -2.08
N GLU A 168 -14.77 5.26 -1.18
CA GLU A 168 -13.60 6.11 -0.88
C GLU A 168 -12.50 5.30 -0.21
N LYS A 169 -12.87 4.37 0.69
CA LYS A 169 -11.90 3.45 1.31
C LYS A 169 -11.29 2.51 0.27
N GLU A 170 -12.10 1.99 -0.64
CA GLU A 170 -11.64 1.14 -1.74
C GLU A 170 -10.63 1.90 -2.62
N ASP A 171 -10.93 3.14 -2.99
CA ASP A 171 -10.03 4.02 -3.75
C ASP A 171 -8.73 4.33 -2.99
N ILE A 172 -8.80 4.63 -1.68
CA ILE A 172 -7.62 4.87 -0.84
C ILE A 172 -6.72 3.64 -0.81
N PHE A 173 -7.30 2.44 -0.68
CA PHE A 173 -6.52 1.22 -0.68
C PHE A 173 -5.85 0.99 -2.02
N LEU A 174 -6.57 1.19 -3.14
CA LEU A 174 -6.01 1.06 -4.48
C LEU A 174 -4.90 2.08 -4.76
N CYS A 175 -5.02 3.30 -4.23
CA CYS A 175 -3.92 4.27 -4.18
C CYS A 175 -2.73 3.72 -3.37
N GLY A 176 -2.98 3.10 -2.21
CA GLY A 176 -1.96 2.41 -1.44
C GLY A 176 -1.26 1.29 -2.22
N VAL A 177 -1.99 0.49 -3.01
CA VAL A 177 -1.40 -0.52 -3.90
C VAL A 177 -0.49 0.11 -4.95
N LYS A 178 -0.88 1.24 -5.55
CA LYS A 178 0.01 2.03 -6.43
C LYS A 178 1.28 2.50 -5.70
N MET A 179 1.19 2.82 -4.40
CA MET A 179 2.33 3.23 -3.59
C MET A 179 3.22 2.07 -3.13
N ALA A 180 2.67 0.88 -2.94
CA ALA A 180 3.44 -0.31 -2.63
C ALA A 180 4.38 -0.75 -3.78
N HIS A 181 4.39 -0.04 -4.92
CA HIS A 181 5.31 -0.22 -6.04
C HIS A 181 6.43 0.83 -6.09
N LEU A 182 6.74 1.46 -4.95
CA LEU A 182 7.79 2.47 -4.89
C LEU A 182 9.20 1.86 -4.93
N SER A 183 9.39 0.61 -4.48
CA SER A 183 10.71 -0.05 -4.55
C SER A 183 10.98 -0.82 -5.85
N GLY A 184 9.94 -1.08 -6.67
CA GLY A 184 10.10 -1.81 -7.93
C GLY A 184 8.82 -2.44 -8.50
N GLU A 185 8.99 -3.36 -9.46
CA GLU A 185 7.89 -4.08 -10.12
C GLU A 185 7.27 -5.19 -9.24
N ILE A 186 7.96 -5.58 -8.16
CA ILE A 186 7.55 -6.63 -7.20
C ILE A 186 7.40 -5.98 -5.82
N ILE A 187 6.32 -6.32 -5.13
CA ILE A 187 6.05 -5.86 -3.76
C ILE A 187 6.91 -6.67 -2.77
N ASP A 188 7.76 -6.01 -2.00
CA ASP A 188 8.57 -6.62 -0.95
C ASP A 188 7.78 -6.85 0.36
N LYS A 189 8.42 -7.43 1.37
CA LYS A 189 7.75 -7.74 2.65
C LYS A 189 7.24 -6.47 3.36
N ILE A 190 7.97 -5.37 3.28
CA ILE A 190 7.63 -4.10 3.94
C ILE A 190 6.41 -3.49 3.27
N GLU A 191 6.38 -3.51 1.94
CA GLU A 191 5.25 -3.01 1.15
C GLU A 191 4.01 -3.88 1.35
N VAL A 192 4.16 -5.20 1.52
CA VAL A 192 3.07 -6.11 1.93
C VAL A 192 2.55 -5.76 3.33
N ASP A 193 3.44 -5.56 4.31
CA ASP A 193 3.06 -5.20 5.68
C ASP A 193 2.34 -3.83 5.72
N PHE A 194 2.77 -2.86 4.89
CA PHE A 194 2.08 -1.60 4.69
C PHE A 194 0.65 -1.80 4.18
N LEU A 195 0.45 -2.59 3.12
CA LEU A 195 -0.87 -2.86 2.56
C LEU A 195 -1.78 -3.57 3.56
N PHE A 196 -1.27 -4.50 4.37
CA PHE A 196 -2.06 -5.14 5.43
C PHE A 196 -2.49 -4.16 6.52
N ASN A 197 -1.60 -3.26 6.92
CA ASN A 197 -1.94 -2.22 7.89
C ASN A 197 -2.98 -1.25 7.31
N LEU A 198 -2.86 -0.89 6.03
CA LEU A 198 -3.81 -0.02 5.35
C LEU A 198 -5.20 -0.67 5.22
N GLU A 199 -5.26 -1.94 4.80
CA GLU A 199 -6.50 -2.73 4.72
C GLU A 199 -7.23 -2.75 6.08
N SER A 200 -6.47 -3.07 7.14
CA SER A 200 -6.97 -3.16 8.51
C SER A 200 -7.50 -1.82 9.01
N LYS A 201 -6.77 -0.73 8.76
CA LYS A 201 -7.19 0.63 9.14
C LYS A 201 -8.46 1.05 8.42
N LEU A 202 -8.57 0.78 7.12
CA LEU A 202 -9.76 1.12 6.34
C LEU A 202 -10.98 0.24 6.68
N GLY A 203 -10.75 -0.91 7.35
CA GLY A 203 -11.81 -1.86 7.68
C GLY A 203 -12.37 -2.58 6.45
N LEU A 204 -11.56 -2.70 5.40
CA LEU A 204 -11.95 -3.39 4.18
C LEU A 204 -12.09 -4.89 4.44
N LYS A 205 -13.17 -5.49 3.93
CA LYS A 205 -13.38 -6.93 3.96
C LYS A 205 -12.91 -7.53 2.64
N SER A 206 -11.59 -7.69 2.46
CA SER A 206 -11.11 -8.42 1.28
C SER A 206 -11.23 -9.93 1.50
N SER A 207 -11.77 -10.63 0.51
CA SER A 207 -11.62 -12.07 0.41
C SER A 207 -10.31 -12.29 -0.33
N ARG A 208 -9.19 -12.36 0.40
CA ARG A 208 -7.86 -12.61 -0.16
C ARG A 208 -7.88 -13.94 -0.92
N GLU A 209 -8.13 -13.87 -2.22
CA GLU A 209 -8.30 -15.05 -3.05
C GLU A 209 -6.96 -15.44 -3.66
N GLU A 210 -6.43 -16.58 -3.23
CA GLU A 210 -5.20 -17.13 -3.78
C GLU A 210 -5.43 -17.72 -5.17
N LEU A 211 -4.89 -17.08 -6.20
CA LEU A 211 -4.85 -17.59 -7.57
C LEU A 211 -3.70 -18.60 -7.76
N LYS A 212 -3.88 -19.81 -7.23
CA LYS A 212 -2.88 -20.87 -7.17
C LYS A 212 -2.57 -21.46 -8.54
N TYR A 213 -3.55 -21.57 -9.42
CA TYR A 213 -3.44 -22.30 -10.68
C TYR A 213 -3.52 -21.37 -11.88
N PHE A 214 -4.49 -20.45 -11.89
CA PHE A 214 -4.82 -19.67 -13.06
C PHE A 214 -3.63 -18.86 -13.58
N THR A 215 -2.87 -18.21 -12.70
CA THR A 215 -1.69 -17.43 -13.08
C THR A 215 -0.62 -18.28 -13.78
N TYR A 216 -0.34 -19.48 -13.27
CA TYR A 216 0.63 -20.41 -13.87
C TYR A 216 0.14 -21.00 -15.19
N TYR A 217 -1.16 -21.28 -15.29
CA TYR A 217 -1.80 -21.74 -16.53
C TYR A 217 -1.66 -20.70 -17.64
N LEU A 218 -1.98 -19.43 -17.35
CA LEU A 218 -1.87 -18.36 -18.33
C LEU A 218 -0.43 -18.21 -18.85
N ARG A 219 0.58 -18.46 -18.01
CA ARG A 219 2.01 -18.33 -18.38
C ARG A 219 2.57 -19.56 -19.10
N GLY A 220 1.85 -20.68 -19.13
CA GLY A 220 2.40 -21.95 -19.61
C GLY A 220 3.52 -22.48 -18.69
N GLU A 221 3.41 -22.20 -17.39
CA GLU A 221 4.44 -22.54 -16.39
C GLU A 221 3.85 -23.43 -15.29
N PHE A 222 2.87 -24.26 -15.64
CA PHE A 222 2.12 -25.06 -14.66
C PHE A 222 3.02 -26.02 -13.87
N SER A 223 4.12 -26.49 -14.47
CA SER A 223 5.14 -27.32 -13.79
C SER A 223 5.98 -26.59 -12.74
N GLU A 224 5.98 -25.25 -12.72
CA GLU A 224 6.71 -24.41 -11.77
C GLU A 224 5.83 -23.98 -10.57
N ASN A 225 4.61 -24.54 -10.46
CA ASN A 225 3.67 -24.20 -9.41
C ASN A 225 4.03 -24.86 -8.07
N GLU A 226 4.44 -24.05 -7.10
CA GLU A 226 4.88 -24.48 -5.77
C GLU A 226 3.72 -24.77 -4.79
N TYR A 227 2.47 -24.45 -5.15
CA TYR A 227 1.30 -24.74 -4.31
C TYR A 227 1.13 -26.25 -4.07
N HIS A 228 1.56 -27.04 -5.03
CA HIS A 228 1.56 -28.49 -4.93
C HIS A 228 2.92 -29.03 -4.51
N SER A 229 2.91 -30.18 -3.85
CA SER A 229 4.13 -30.99 -3.77
C SER A 229 4.61 -31.27 -5.21
N LYS A 230 5.93 -31.23 -5.44
CA LYS A 230 6.53 -31.58 -6.74
C LYS A 230 5.93 -32.88 -7.30
N LEU A 231 5.64 -33.84 -6.41
CA LEU A 231 5.00 -35.11 -6.73
C LEU A 231 3.61 -34.99 -7.39
N THR A 232 2.73 -34.09 -6.93
CA THR A 232 1.36 -33.95 -7.45
C THR A 232 1.36 -33.55 -8.93
N LEU A 233 2.14 -32.54 -9.32
CA LEU A 233 2.20 -32.09 -10.72
C LEU A 233 2.77 -33.18 -11.64
N HIS A 234 3.66 -34.03 -11.13
CA HIS A 234 4.15 -35.20 -11.87
C HIS A 234 3.07 -36.26 -12.01
N LYS A 235 2.22 -36.48 -10.99
CA LYS A 235 1.05 -37.37 -11.11
C LYS A 235 0.07 -36.86 -12.17
N VAL A 236 -0.29 -35.57 -12.13
CA VAL A 236 -1.16 -34.94 -13.14
C VAL A 236 -0.54 -35.07 -14.53
N GLY A 237 0.76 -34.77 -14.67
CA GLY A 237 1.48 -34.93 -15.92
C GLY A 237 1.49 -36.37 -16.45
N ALA A 238 1.71 -37.36 -15.59
CA ALA A 238 1.67 -38.77 -15.97
C ALA A 238 0.28 -39.22 -16.42
N ILE A 239 -0.79 -38.77 -15.73
CA ILE A 239 -2.17 -39.06 -16.13
C ILE A 239 -2.49 -38.43 -17.49
N LEU A 240 -2.10 -37.17 -17.72
CA LEU A 240 -2.29 -36.50 -19.01
C LEU A 240 -1.51 -37.18 -20.14
N LEU A 241 -0.27 -37.63 -19.90
CA LEU A 241 0.48 -38.41 -20.89
C LEU A 241 -0.17 -39.75 -21.19
N ASN A 242 -0.79 -40.40 -20.21
CA ASN A 242 -1.58 -41.61 -20.44
C ASN A 242 -2.81 -41.33 -21.29
N ILE A 243 -3.52 -40.21 -21.07
CA ILE A 243 -4.64 -39.79 -21.93
C ILE A 243 -4.15 -39.61 -23.38
N ILE A 244 -3.12 -38.79 -23.59
CA ILE A 244 -2.52 -38.52 -24.91
C ILE A 244 -2.01 -39.82 -25.58
N GLY A 245 -1.38 -40.69 -24.81
CA GLY A 245 -0.79 -41.94 -25.30
C GLY A 245 -1.77 -43.09 -25.46
N SER A 246 -3.06 -42.88 -25.15
CA SER A 246 -4.09 -43.93 -25.23
C SER A 246 -4.60 -44.15 -26.65
N ASP A 247 -4.31 -43.25 -27.58
CA ASP A 247 -4.73 -43.36 -28.97
C ASP A 247 -3.72 -44.11 -29.83
N GLU A 248 -4.20 -44.72 -30.93
CA GLU A 248 -3.35 -45.45 -31.88
C GLU A 248 -2.28 -44.56 -32.51
N PHE A 249 -2.53 -43.24 -32.60
CA PHE A 249 -1.60 -42.24 -33.10
C PHE A 249 -1.67 -40.97 -32.26
N VAL A 250 -0.58 -40.63 -31.58
CA VAL A 250 -0.46 -39.39 -30.79
C VAL A 250 -0.39 -38.16 -31.71
N ASP A 251 -1.30 -37.19 -31.56
CA ASP A 251 -1.27 -35.96 -32.35
C ASP A 251 -0.12 -35.04 -31.89
N LYS A 252 0.56 -34.42 -32.85
CA LYS A 252 1.66 -33.48 -32.57
C LYS A 252 1.18 -32.25 -31.79
N ARG A 253 -0.09 -31.89 -31.87
CA ARG A 253 -0.71 -30.75 -31.19
C ARG A 253 -0.87 -31.00 -29.69
N GLU A 254 -1.29 -32.19 -29.29
CA GLU A 254 -1.36 -32.63 -27.88
C GLU A 254 0.02 -32.64 -27.25
N SER A 255 0.98 -33.28 -27.94
CA SER A 255 2.37 -33.32 -27.51
C SER A 255 2.98 -31.92 -27.36
N ARG A 256 2.64 -31.00 -28.28
CA ARG A 256 3.10 -29.60 -28.20
C ARG A 256 2.46 -28.89 -27.02
N TRP A 257 1.16 -29.07 -26.79
CA TRP A 257 0.47 -28.48 -25.65
C TRP A 257 1.07 -28.95 -24.33
N PHE A 258 1.29 -30.26 -24.16
CA PHE A 258 1.90 -30.83 -22.96
C PHE A 258 3.28 -30.23 -22.70
N LYS A 259 4.13 -30.18 -23.73
CA LYS A 259 5.46 -29.56 -23.66
C LYS A 259 5.43 -28.05 -23.41
N THR A 260 4.32 -27.38 -23.68
CA THR A 260 4.17 -25.96 -23.40
C THR A 260 3.78 -25.76 -21.95
N GLN A 261 2.77 -26.50 -21.46
CA GLN A 261 2.21 -26.31 -20.12
C GLN A 261 3.02 -26.98 -18.99
N LEU A 262 3.71 -28.09 -19.29
CA LEU A 262 4.38 -28.94 -18.29
C LEU A 262 5.86 -29.24 -18.63
N ARG A 263 6.55 -28.27 -19.23
CA ARG A 263 7.90 -28.43 -19.81
C ARG A 263 9.01 -28.85 -18.83
N ASN A 264 8.85 -28.58 -17.54
CA ASN A 264 9.91 -28.73 -16.52
C ASN A 264 9.67 -29.90 -15.54
N LEU A 265 8.80 -30.84 -15.90
CA LEU A 265 8.66 -32.07 -15.12
C LEU A 265 9.90 -32.96 -15.29
N ASP A 266 10.28 -33.63 -14.20
CA ASP A 266 11.39 -34.57 -14.14
C ASP A 266 11.02 -35.86 -14.88
N ASN A 267 11.77 -36.15 -15.95
CA ASN A 267 11.51 -37.28 -16.83
C ASN A 267 11.70 -38.64 -16.15
N GLU A 268 12.61 -38.76 -15.17
CA GLU A 268 12.84 -40.02 -14.46
C GLU A 268 11.66 -40.33 -13.53
N LEU A 269 11.19 -39.31 -12.81
CA LEU A 269 10.00 -39.43 -11.96
C LEU A 269 8.74 -39.69 -12.78
N LEU A 270 8.55 -39.00 -13.91
CA LEU A 270 7.43 -39.25 -14.81
C LEU A 270 7.43 -40.67 -15.37
N ALA A 271 8.57 -41.16 -15.86
CA ALA A 271 8.69 -42.52 -16.36
C ALA A 271 8.38 -43.57 -15.28
N GLY A 272 8.83 -43.33 -14.04
CA GLY A 272 8.51 -44.18 -12.88
C GLY A 272 7.05 -44.14 -12.44
N MET A 273 6.29 -43.09 -12.79
CA MET A 273 4.84 -43.02 -12.55
C MET A 273 4.03 -43.69 -13.66
N LEU A 274 4.46 -43.58 -14.91
CA LEU A 274 3.81 -44.24 -16.05
C LEU A 274 3.85 -45.78 -15.96
N SER A 275 4.77 -46.35 -15.19
CA SER A 275 4.82 -47.79 -14.89
C SER A 275 3.85 -48.24 -13.79
N ASN A 276 3.22 -47.31 -13.07
CA ASN A 276 2.18 -47.59 -12.07
C ASN A 276 0.79 -47.57 -12.72
N SER A 277 -0.21 -48.16 -12.05
CA SER A 277 -1.59 -48.13 -12.51
C SER A 277 -2.14 -46.70 -12.54
N SER A 278 -2.57 -46.20 -13.71
CA SER A 278 -3.16 -44.85 -13.84
C SER A 278 -4.33 -44.62 -12.89
N THR A 279 -5.12 -45.64 -12.62
CA THR A 279 -6.23 -45.61 -11.65
C THR A 279 -5.77 -45.31 -10.24
N SER A 280 -4.67 -45.93 -9.77
CA SER A 280 -4.15 -45.66 -8.41
C SER A 280 -3.50 -44.29 -8.29
N LEU A 281 -2.96 -43.75 -9.39
CA LEU A 281 -2.51 -42.36 -9.44
C LEU A 281 -3.68 -41.39 -9.29
N ILE A 282 -4.78 -41.62 -10.02
CA ILE A 282 -6.01 -40.80 -9.98
C ILE A 282 -6.67 -40.87 -8.60
N ASP A 283 -6.81 -42.07 -8.02
CA ASP A 283 -7.40 -42.26 -6.70
C ASP A 283 -6.58 -41.59 -5.58
N GLY A 284 -5.27 -41.45 -5.80
CA GLY A 284 -4.34 -40.79 -4.88
C GLY A 284 -4.27 -39.26 -5.01
N LEU A 285 -5.17 -38.64 -5.79
CA LEU A 285 -5.35 -37.19 -5.90
C LEU A 285 -6.55 -36.72 -5.07
N SER A 286 -6.46 -35.50 -4.53
CA SER A 286 -7.60 -34.79 -3.93
C SER A 286 -8.66 -34.41 -4.99
N ASN A 287 -9.90 -34.13 -4.58
CA ASN A 287 -10.97 -33.73 -5.51
C ASN A 287 -10.60 -32.50 -6.35
N SER A 288 -9.92 -31.50 -5.77
CA SER A 288 -9.43 -30.33 -6.51
C SER A 288 -8.39 -30.70 -7.57
N GLU A 289 -7.45 -31.60 -7.25
CA GLU A 289 -6.43 -32.09 -8.18
C GLU A 289 -7.04 -32.96 -9.28
N LYS A 290 -8.03 -33.80 -8.94
CA LYS A 290 -8.81 -34.59 -9.91
C LYS A 290 -9.59 -33.68 -10.86
N MET A 291 -10.24 -32.64 -10.34
CA MET A 291 -10.98 -31.66 -11.14
C MET A 291 -10.05 -30.89 -12.09
N LEU A 292 -8.89 -30.45 -11.59
CA LEU A 292 -7.86 -29.83 -12.41
C LEU A 292 -7.39 -30.80 -13.52
N CYS A 293 -7.12 -32.05 -13.17
CA CYS A 293 -6.70 -33.09 -14.11
C CYS A 293 -7.77 -33.35 -15.17
N TYR A 294 -9.06 -33.36 -14.80
CA TYR A 294 -10.18 -33.47 -15.72
C TYR A 294 -10.27 -32.28 -16.68
N ILE A 295 -10.17 -31.04 -16.18
CA ILE A 295 -10.21 -29.81 -17.00
C ILE A 295 -9.05 -29.79 -18.01
N LEU A 296 -7.83 -30.10 -17.56
CA LEU A 296 -6.64 -30.16 -18.42
C LEU A 296 -6.69 -31.34 -19.39
N GLY A 297 -7.23 -32.48 -18.96
CA GLY A 297 -7.48 -33.66 -19.79
C GLY A 297 -8.41 -33.32 -20.95
N LEU A 298 -9.52 -32.64 -20.64
CA LEU A 298 -10.47 -32.16 -21.65
C LEU A 298 -9.81 -31.17 -22.63
N GLU A 299 -8.97 -30.25 -22.13
CA GLU A 299 -8.25 -29.32 -23.00
C GLU A 299 -7.28 -30.03 -23.94
N VAL A 300 -6.51 -30.99 -23.43
CA VAL A 300 -5.50 -31.67 -24.26
C VAL A 300 -6.15 -32.56 -25.30
N SER A 301 -7.18 -33.33 -24.96
CA SER A 301 -7.92 -34.16 -25.90
C SER A 301 -8.51 -33.33 -27.05
N LEU A 302 -9.08 -32.16 -26.75
CA LEU A 302 -9.64 -31.29 -27.79
C LEU A 302 -8.60 -30.66 -28.73
N ARG A 303 -7.28 -30.82 -28.49
CA ARG A 303 -6.23 -30.27 -29.37
C ARG A 303 -6.23 -30.90 -30.75
N ASP A 304 -6.63 -32.16 -30.85
CA ASP A 304 -6.73 -32.84 -32.13
C ASP A 304 -8.07 -32.55 -32.86
N LYS A 305 -9.05 -31.97 -32.14
CA LYS A 305 -10.43 -31.59 -32.48
C LYS A 305 -11.50 -32.65 -32.22
N ALA A 306 -11.15 -33.78 -31.62
CA ALA A 306 -12.07 -34.83 -31.21
C ALA A 306 -11.82 -35.23 -29.76
N ILE A 307 -12.67 -36.10 -29.22
CA ILE A 307 -12.36 -36.85 -28.00
C ILE A 307 -12.54 -38.31 -28.40
N HIS A 308 -11.47 -39.08 -28.34
CA HIS A 308 -11.48 -40.50 -28.73
C HIS A 308 -12.03 -41.37 -27.60
N LYS A 309 -12.41 -42.60 -27.93
CA LYS A 309 -13.05 -43.52 -26.97
C LYS A 309 -12.17 -43.83 -25.75
N ASN A 310 -10.86 -43.89 -25.93
CA ASN A 310 -9.94 -44.19 -24.83
C ASN A 310 -9.73 -42.96 -23.94
N GLU A 311 -9.73 -41.76 -24.52
CA GLU A 311 -9.73 -40.50 -23.76
C GLU A 311 -11.04 -40.31 -22.98
N GLU A 312 -12.18 -40.60 -23.63
CA GLU A 312 -13.51 -40.61 -22.99
C GLU A 312 -13.53 -41.53 -21.78
N PHE A 313 -12.99 -42.75 -21.89
CA PHE A 313 -12.87 -43.67 -20.76
C PHE A 313 -12.11 -43.07 -19.57
N TRP A 314 -10.97 -42.42 -19.82
CA TRP A 314 -10.17 -41.81 -18.74
C TRP A 314 -10.84 -40.58 -18.15
N LEU A 315 -11.46 -39.74 -18.97
CA LEU A 315 -12.22 -38.58 -18.51
C LEU A 315 -13.42 -39.01 -17.65
N ASP A 316 -14.15 -40.05 -18.07
CA ASP A 316 -15.23 -40.64 -17.30
C ASP A 316 -14.74 -41.16 -15.94
N TYR A 317 -13.63 -41.90 -15.94
CA TYR A 317 -13.04 -42.43 -14.71
C TYR A 317 -12.63 -41.32 -13.73
N ILE A 318 -11.96 -40.26 -14.23
CA ILE A 318 -11.58 -39.13 -13.39
C ILE A 318 -12.82 -38.45 -12.81
N TYR A 319 -13.84 -38.18 -13.65
CA TYR A 319 -15.08 -37.54 -13.20
C TYR A 319 -15.81 -38.36 -12.13
N ASP A 320 -15.98 -39.66 -12.36
CA ASP A 320 -16.68 -40.55 -11.43
C ASP A 320 -15.92 -40.72 -10.09
N SER A 321 -14.61 -40.46 -10.08
CA SER A 321 -13.78 -40.48 -8.88
C SER A 321 -13.88 -39.22 -8.01
N ILE A 322 -14.62 -38.19 -8.44
CA ILE A 322 -14.83 -36.92 -7.70
C ILE A 322 -16.11 -37.01 -6.87
N GLU A 323 -16.02 -36.63 -5.59
CA GLU A 323 -17.16 -36.65 -4.69
C GLU A 323 -18.26 -35.66 -5.12
N ARG A 324 -19.53 -36.07 -5.02
CA ARG A 324 -20.68 -35.30 -5.56
C ARG A 324 -20.94 -33.98 -4.82
N ASP A 325 -20.52 -33.86 -3.58
CA ASP A 325 -20.65 -32.65 -2.75
C ASP A 325 -19.50 -31.65 -2.95
N PHE A 326 -18.47 -32.02 -3.70
CA PHE A 326 -17.37 -31.12 -4.08
C PHE A 326 -17.91 -29.83 -4.71
N LYS A 327 -17.22 -28.71 -4.45
CA LYS A 327 -17.53 -27.41 -5.04
C LYS A 327 -16.29 -26.83 -5.67
N LEU A 328 -16.44 -26.38 -6.91
CA LEU A 328 -15.39 -25.70 -7.65
C LEU A 328 -15.07 -24.37 -6.96
N ASP A 329 -13.80 -24.12 -6.69
CA ASP A 329 -13.33 -22.80 -6.28
C ASP A 329 -13.21 -21.86 -7.49
N ASN A 330 -12.96 -20.58 -7.23
CA ASN A 330 -12.90 -19.58 -8.29
C ASN A 330 -11.68 -19.78 -9.19
N ASP A 331 -10.56 -20.24 -8.65
CA ASP A 331 -9.31 -20.43 -9.38
C ASP A 331 -9.42 -21.57 -10.42
N LEU A 332 -9.98 -22.72 -10.04
CA LEU A 332 -10.29 -23.80 -10.99
C LEU A 332 -11.39 -23.41 -11.97
N ALA A 333 -12.39 -22.63 -11.53
CA ALA A 333 -13.41 -22.08 -12.43
C ALA A 333 -12.80 -21.17 -13.50
N PHE A 334 -11.78 -20.37 -13.16
CA PHE A 334 -11.08 -19.52 -14.12
C PHE A 334 -10.34 -20.34 -15.19
N ILE A 335 -9.67 -21.43 -14.80
CA ILE A 335 -9.06 -22.36 -15.79
C ILE A 335 -10.13 -22.98 -16.66
N PHE A 336 -11.24 -23.43 -16.09
CA PHE A 336 -12.35 -24.00 -16.86
C PHE A 336 -12.90 -23.02 -17.92
N PHE A 337 -13.14 -21.76 -17.55
CA PHE A 337 -13.57 -20.74 -18.51
C PHE A 337 -12.54 -20.46 -19.60
N GLU A 338 -11.25 -20.46 -19.24
CA GLU A 338 -10.15 -20.31 -20.19
C GLU A 338 -10.09 -21.48 -21.19
N VAL A 339 -10.31 -22.72 -20.73
CA VAL A 339 -10.39 -23.91 -21.60
C VAL A 339 -11.58 -23.82 -22.56
N ILE A 340 -12.75 -23.38 -22.09
CA ILE A 340 -13.92 -23.14 -22.95
C ILE A 340 -13.60 -22.06 -23.99
N ASN A 341 -13.01 -20.95 -23.57
CA ASN A 341 -12.65 -19.86 -24.46
C ASN A 341 -11.71 -20.35 -25.58
N ASN A 342 -10.70 -21.14 -25.23
CA ASN A 342 -9.72 -21.69 -26.17
C ASN A 342 -10.32 -22.71 -27.16
N ASN A 343 -11.44 -23.35 -26.81
CA ASN A 343 -12.07 -24.41 -27.59
C ASN A 343 -13.52 -24.08 -28.00
N ILE A 344 -13.87 -22.80 -28.04
CA ILE A 344 -15.26 -22.32 -28.09
C ILE A 344 -16.10 -22.94 -29.23
N GLU A 345 -15.48 -23.18 -30.39
CA GLU A 345 -16.17 -23.74 -31.56
C GLU A 345 -16.39 -25.27 -31.46
N LEU A 346 -15.65 -25.96 -30.60
CA LEU A 346 -15.76 -27.42 -30.39
C LEU A 346 -16.73 -27.77 -29.25
N VAL A 347 -16.93 -26.86 -28.30
CA VAL A 347 -17.77 -27.05 -27.10
C VAL A 347 -19.19 -27.57 -27.41
N PRO A 348 -19.92 -27.06 -28.43
CA PRO A 348 -21.27 -27.57 -28.71
C PRO A 348 -21.31 -29.06 -29.06
N GLY A 349 -20.28 -29.58 -29.73
CA GLY A 349 -20.17 -31.00 -30.11
C GLY A 349 -19.77 -31.91 -28.95
N THR A 350 -19.14 -31.36 -27.90
CA THR A 350 -18.62 -32.09 -26.74
C THR A 350 -19.25 -31.63 -25.42
N TRP A 351 -20.44 -31.04 -25.49
CA TRP A 351 -21.12 -30.38 -24.36
C TRP A 351 -21.27 -31.27 -23.13
N ASN A 352 -21.48 -32.58 -23.31
CA ASN A 352 -21.63 -33.53 -22.21
C ASN A 352 -20.44 -33.50 -21.24
N PHE A 353 -19.21 -33.33 -21.74
CA PHE A 353 -18.01 -33.27 -20.91
C PHE A 353 -17.87 -31.95 -20.14
N PHE A 354 -18.28 -30.83 -20.76
CA PHE A 354 -18.28 -29.51 -20.13
C PHE A 354 -19.40 -29.38 -19.08
N ASN A 355 -20.59 -29.90 -19.38
CA ASN A 355 -21.75 -29.87 -18.48
C ASN A 355 -21.51 -30.59 -17.15
N ARG A 356 -20.64 -31.61 -17.15
CA ARG A 356 -20.19 -32.30 -15.93
C ARG A 356 -19.47 -31.38 -14.94
N ILE A 357 -18.68 -30.43 -15.44
CA ILE A 357 -18.00 -29.45 -14.57
C ILE A 357 -19.01 -28.43 -14.03
N LEU A 358 -20.00 -28.06 -14.84
CA LEU A 358 -21.05 -27.11 -14.43
C LEU A 358 -21.82 -27.56 -13.19
N SER A 359 -21.99 -28.88 -12.97
CA SER A 359 -22.66 -29.36 -11.75
C SER A 359 -21.90 -29.06 -10.44
N PHE A 360 -20.61 -28.73 -10.53
CA PHE A 360 -19.76 -28.39 -9.39
C PHE A 360 -19.59 -26.87 -9.18
N LEU A 361 -20.03 -26.04 -10.14
CA LEU A 361 -19.98 -24.58 -9.99
C LEU A 361 -20.82 -24.10 -8.81
N LYS A 362 -20.34 -23.05 -8.15
CA LYS A 362 -21.10 -22.35 -7.09
C LYS A 362 -22.31 -21.64 -7.68
N VAL A 363 -23.25 -21.27 -6.80
CA VAL A 363 -24.51 -20.60 -7.13
C VAL A 363 -24.30 -19.31 -7.94
N ASP A 364 -23.16 -18.62 -7.76
CA ASP A 364 -22.82 -17.38 -8.44
C ASP A 364 -21.79 -17.53 -9.58
N GLY A 365 -21.91 -18.61 -10.36
CA GLY A 365 -20.97 -18.91 -11.46
C GLY A 365 -20.91 -17.83 -12.55
N ILE A 366 -22.01 -17.08 -12.76
CA ILE A 366 -22.05 -15.98 -13.72
C ILE A 366 -21.15 -14.81 -13.29
N ARG A 367 -21.12 -14.46 -12.00
CA ARG A 367 -20.21 -13.45 -11.47
C ARG A 367 -18.78 -13.94 -11.52
N THR A 368 -18.51 -15.22 -11.22
CA THR A 368 -17.17 -15.81 -11.39
C THR A 368 -16.71 -15.74 -12.85
N CYS A 369 -17.60 -15.92 -13.83
CA CYS A 369 -17.26 -15.76 -15.25
C CYS A 369 -16.92 -14.30 -15.61
N ALA A 370 -17.67 -13.33 -15.07
CA ALA A 370 -17.35 -11.92 -15.24
C ALA A 370 -16.00 -11.52 -14.59
N ARG A 371 -15.67 -12.11 -13.43
CA ARG A 371 -14.35 -11.98 -12.78
C ARG A 371 -13.21 -12.49 -13.66
N TRP A 372 -13.39 -13.67 -14.24
CA TRP A 372 -12.44 -14.25 -15.20
C TRP A 372 -12.21 -13.34 -16.41
N ASN A 373 -13.28 -12.76 -16.97
CA ASN A 373 -13.16 -11.80 -18.06
C ASN A 373 -12.36 -10.57 -17.62
N PHE A 374 -12.66 -10.00 -16.46
CA PHE A 374 -11.95 -8.83 -15.95
C PHE A 374 -10.46 -9.11 -15.68
N LEU A 375 -10.10 -10.29 -15.16
CA LEU A 375 -8.70 -10.72 -15.00
C LEU A 375 -7.94 -10.80 -16.32
N ASN A 376 -8.61 -11.30 -17.37
CA ASN A 376 -8.04 -11.37 -18.71
C ASN A 376 -7.99 -10.01 -19.41
N GLU A 377 -8.93 -9.10 -19.13
CA GLU A 377 -8.84 -7.68 -19.54
C GLU A 377 -7.59 -7.02 -18.98
N ILE A 378 -7.28 -7.22 -17.69
CA ILE A 378 -6.03 -6.74 -17.07
C ILE A 378 -4.82 -7.33 -17.81
N SER A 379 -4.90 -8.59 -18.24
CA SER A 379 -3.84 -9.24 -19.01
C SER A 379 -3.81 -8.86 -20.50
N GLN A 380 -4.80 -8.07 -20.99
CA GLN A 380 -5.02 -7.71 -22.40
C GLN A 380 -5.16 -8.91 -23.34
N ARG A 381 -5.81 -9.98 -22.89
CA ARG A 381 -6.10 -11.14 -23.73
C ARG A 381 -7.44 -10.95 -24.43
N GLU A 382 -7.48 -11.17 -25.74
CA GLU A 382 -8.74 -11.19 -26.48
C GLU A 382 -9.52 -12.45 -26.10
N LEU A 383 -10.75 -12.25 -25.64
CA LEU A 383 -11.63 -13.34 -25.23
C LEU A 383 -12.94 -13.33 -26.02
N HIS A 384 -13.52 -14.51 -26.16
CA HIS A 384 -14.88 -14.72 -26.61
C HIS A 384 -15.88 -14.66 -25.44
N PHE A 385 -15.74 -13.69 -24.53
CA PHE A 385 -16.53 -13.60 -23.28
C PHE A 385 -18.03 -13.74 -23.51
N ASN A 386 -18.60 -13.00 -24.46
CA ASN A 386 -20.04 -13.08 -24.77
C ASN A 386 -20.46 -14.50 -25.22
N LYS A 387 -19.62 -15.21 -25.97
CA LYS A 387 -19.89 -16.60 -26.38
C LYS A 387 -19.76 -17.55 -25.18
N VAL A 388 -18.70 -17.42 -24.38
CA VAL A 388 -18.49 -18.24 -23.17
C VAL A 388 -19.66 -18.06 -22.20
N SER A 389 -20.02 -16.81 -21.89
CA SER A 389 -21.12 -16.51 -20.98
C SER A 389 -22.45 -17.02 -21.50
N SER A 390 -22.76 -16.90 -22.80
CA SER A 390 -24.03 -17.38 -23.37
C SER A 390 -24.11 -18.90 -23.51
N LEU A 391 -22.98 -19.60 -23.64
CA LEU A 391 -22.95 -21.07 -23.62
C LEU A 391 -23.21 -21.61 -22.21
N LEU A 392 -22.66 -20.97 -21.19
CA LEU A 392 -22.71 -21.47 -19.80
C LEU A 392 -23.89 -20.92 -19.01
N PHE A 393 -24.32 -19.70 -19.30
CA PHE A 393 -25.31 -18.95 -18.54
C PHE A 393 -26.36 -18.34 -19.48
N ARG A 394 -27.56 -18.11 -18.94
CA ARG A 394 -28.66 -17.49 -19.70
C ARG A 394 -28.52 -15.97 -19.81
N GLU A 395 -27.71 -15.38 -18.96
CA GLU A 395 -27.52 -13.94 -18.82
C GLU A 395 -26.02 -13.63 -18.83
N ILE A 396 -25.69 -12.35 -19.05
CA ILE A 396 -24.33 -11.83 -18.95
C ILE A 396 -24.28 -10.88 -17.77
N TYR A 397 -23.36 -11.11 -16.83
CA TYR A 397 -23.08 -10.19 -15.75
C TYR A 397 -21.96 -9.24 -16.17
N ILE A 398 -22.23 -7.93 -16.14
CA ILE A 398 -21.25 -6.90 -16.46
C ILE A 398 -20.83 -6.25 -15.14
N PHE A 399 -19.53 -6.18 -14.92
CA PHE A 399 -18.96 -5.55 -13.74
C PHE A 399 -19.20 -4.05 -13.71
N THR A 400 -19.75 -3.59 -12.60
CA THR A 400 -19.78 -2.15 -12.25
C THR A 400 -18.37 -1.66 -11.91
N GLU A 401 -18.14 -0.35 -11.85
CA GLU A 401 -16.85 0.18 -11.41
C GLU A 401 -16.54 -0.21 -9.96
N GLU A 402 -17.55 -0.29 -9.08
CA GLU A 402 -17.39 -0.81 -7.72
C GLU A 402 -16.97 -2.29 -7.70
N ASP A 403 -17.56 -3.14 -8.55
CA ASP A 403 -17.15 -4.54 -8.66
C ASP A 403 -15.68 -4.65 -9.12
N LYS A 404 -15.27 -3.81 -10.07
CA LYS A 404 -13.88 -3.77 -10.54
C LYS A 404 -12.92 -3.31 -9.45
N ALA A 405 -13.28 -2.29 -8.68
CA ALA A 405 -12.48 -1.80 -7.57
C ALA A 405 -12.27 -2.90 -6.52
N ARG A 406 -13.36 -3.54 -6.07
CA ARG A 406 -13.29 -4.67 -5.12
C ARG A 406 -12.46 -5.83 -5.62
N GLU A 407 -12.59 -6.18 -6.90
CA GLU A 407 -11.74 -7.24 -7.45
C GLU A 407 -10.28 -6.85 -7.52
N LEU A 408 -9.93 -5.62 -7.90
CA LEU A 408 -8.54 -5.18 -7.86
C LEU A 408 -7.97 -5.24 -6.44
N ILE A 409 -8.76 -4.89 -5.42
CA ILE A 409 -8.37 -5.03 -4.01
C ILE A 409 -8.10 -6.50 -3.67
N ASN A 410 -9.05 -7.40 -3.95
CA ASN A 410 -8.92 -8.83 -3.68
C ASN A 410 -7.69 -9.46 -4.36
N LEU A 411 -7.36 -8.98 -5.56
CA LEU A 411 -6.30 -9.51 -6.40
C LEU A 411 -4.92 -8.89 -6.15
N SER A 412 -4.88 -7.73 -5.50
CA SER A 412 -3.65 -6.94 -5.30
C SER A 412 -2.52 -7.79 -4.70
N PHE A 413 -2.79 -8.54 -3.65
CA PHE A 413 -1.78 -9.40 -3.02
C PHE A 413 -1.35 -10.56 -3.92
N SER A 414 -2.30 -11.29 -4.50
CA SER A 414 -2.01 -12.52 -5.27
C SER A 414 -1.37 -12.27 -6.62
N LEU A 415 -1.71 -11.15 -7.28
CA LEU A 415 -1.11 -10.81 -8.56
C LEU A 415 0.27 -10.18 -8.39
N LEU A 416 0.48 -9.33 -7.36
CA LEU A 416 1.64 -8.43 -7.30
C LEU A 416 2.82 -8.96 -6.46
N SER A 417 2.62 -9.99 -5.64
CA SER A 417 3.68 -10.61 -4.83
C SER A 417 4.45 -11.73 -5.55
N GLY A 418 4.07 -12.09 -6.78
CA GLY A 418 4.63 -13.24 -7.50
C GLY A 418 5.96 -12.95 -8.22
N PRO A 419 6.88 -13.92 -8.32
CA PRO A 419 8.05 -13.77 -9.18
C PRO A 419 7.62 -13.62 -10.66
N ARG A 420 8.26 -12.69 -11.38
CA ARG A 420 8.07 -12.42 -12.82
C ARG A 420 6.70 -11.82 -13.21
N VAL A 421 6.20 -10.85 -12.44
CA VAL A 421 4.90 -10.18 -12.69
C VAL A 421 5.03 -8.85 -13.47
N GLY A 422 6.24 -8.36 -13.78
CA GLY A 422 6.48 -7.00 -14.29
C GLY A 422 5.47 -6.41 -15.28
N GLU A 423 5.13 -7.13 -16.36
CA GLU A 423 4.16 -6.68 -17.34
C GLU A 423 2.71 -6.68 -16.80
N LEU A 424 2.34 -7.68 -16.01
CA LEU A 424 1.04 -7.78 -15.37
C LEU A 424 0.84 -6.70 -14.29
N SER A 425 1.89 -6.37 -13.53
CA SER A 425 1.91 -5.28 -12.55
C SER A 425 1.70 -3.91 -13.24
N LYS A 426 2.37 -3.66 -14.37
CA LYS A 426 2.16 -2.44 -15.16
C LYS A 426 0.71 -2.31 -15.63
N LYS A 427 0.12 -3.38 -16.17
CA LYS A 427 -1.27 -3.37 -16.65
C LYS A 427 -2.27 -3.24 -15.50
N PHE A 428 -2.01 -3.92 -14.38
CA PHE A 428 -2.79 -3.75 -13.15
C PHE A 428 -2.80 -2.29 -12.69
N ASN A 429 -1.64 -1.65 -12.62
CA ASN A 429 -1.52 -0.24 -12.23
C ASN A 429 -2.19 0.73 -13.21
N GLN A 430 -2.14 0.43 -14.52
CA GLN A 430 -2.92 1.18 -15.52
C GLN A 430 -4.41 1.05 -15.26
N ARG A 431 -4.89 -0.15 -14.91
CA ARG A 431 -6.32 -0.38 -14.62
C ARG A 431 -6.76 0.30 -13.34
N VAL A 432 -5.96 0.24 -12.28
CA VAL A 432 -6.20 1.00 -11.05
C VAL A 432 -6.32 2.50 -11.36
N SER A 433 -5.42 3.05 -12.18
CA SER A 433 -5.45 4.46 -12.56
C SER A 433 -6.63 4.84 -13.46
N SER A 434 -7.32 3.88 -14.06
CA SER A 434 -8.56 4.13 -14.82
C SER A 434 -9.81 4.17 -13.95
N ILE A 435 -9.74 3.60 -12.73
CA ILE A 435 -10.84 3.52 -11.77
C ILE A 435 -10.72 4.65 -10.75
N VAL A 436 -9.52 4.89 -10.24
CA VAL A 436 -9.25 6.00 -9.32
C VAL A 436 -9.23 7.33 -10.08
N THR A 437 -10.01 8.30 -9.62
CA THR A 437 -10.08 9.63 -10.24
C THR A 437 -9.01 10.59 -9.70
N SER A 438 -8.59 11.57 -10.51
CA SER A 438 -7.45 12.45 -10.17
C SER A 438 -7.65 13.35 -8.96
N GLU A 439 -8.90 13.67 -8.60
CA GLU A 439 -9.20 14.52 -7.44
C GLU A 439 -9.03 13.75 -6.12
N VAL A 440 -9.38 12.47 -6.13
CA VAL A 440 -9.17 11.48 -5.07
C VAL A 440 -7.67 11.19 -4.86
N GLU A 441 -6.88 11.12 -5.93
CA GLU A 441 -5.42 10.88 -5.86
C GLU A 441 -4.66 11.93 -5.04
N GLY A 442 -5.05 13.21 -5.12
CA GLY A 442 -4.34 14.29 -4.42
C GLY A 442 -4.54 14.28 -2.92
N LEU A 443 -5.79 14.21 -2.47
CA LEU A 443 -6.14 14.32 -1.04
C LEU A 443 -5.73 13.07 -0.26
N TYR A 444 -5.95 11.89 -0.84
CA TYR A 444 -5.55 10.63 -0.22
C TYR A 444 -4.07 10.30 -0.41
N GLY A 445 -3.43 10.80 -1.47
CA GLY A 445 -2.00 10.66 -1.69
C GLY A 445 -1.17 11.27 -0.56
N GLU A 446 -1.53 12.47 -0.10
CA GLU A 446 -0.87 13.11 1.06
C GLU A 446 -0.97 12.26 2.32
N MET A 447 -2.17 11.74 2.62
CA MET A 447 -2.43 10.92 3.79
C MET A 447 -1.65 9.60 3.75
N LEU A 448 -1.64 8.93 2.60
CA LEU A 448 -0.94 7.66 2.43
C LEU A 448 0.58 7.83 2.51
N ILE A 449 1.13 8.93 1.99
CA ILE A 449 2.56 9.26 2.16
C ILE A 449 2.89 9.41 3.63
N CYS A 450 2.07 10.13 4.40
CA CYS A 450 2.28 10.25 5.84
C CYS A 450 2.37 8.88 6.52
N GLU A 451 1.49 7.94 6.14
CA GLU A 451 1.46 6.59 6.71
C GLU A 451 2.68 5.74 6.29
N ILE A 452 3.09 5.81 5.03
CA ILE A 452 4.33 5.15 4.57
C ILE A 452 5.55 5.69 5.30
N LEU A 453 5.67 7.02 5.40
CA LEU A 453 6.79 7.65 6.08
C LEU A 453 6.83 7.27 7.57
N LYS A 454 5.67 7.16 8.24
CA LYS A 454 5.60 6.67 9.63
C LYS A 454 6.12 5.24 9.75
N ILE A 455 5.65 4.32 8.92
CA ILE A 455 6.06 2.89 8.96
C ILE A 455 7.57 2.77 8.69
N SER A 456 8.03 3.37 7.60
CA SER A 456 9.45 3.30 7.19
C SER A 456 10.41 3.89 8.22
N LEU A 457 10.00 4.93 8.97
CA LEU A 457 10.83 5.58 9.99
C LEU A 457 10.72 4.91 11.37
N LEU A 458 9.54 4.42 11.76
CA LEU A 458 9.33 3.78 13.05
C LEU A 458 10.02 2.42 13.14
N ASP A 459 10.08 1.67 12.05
CA ASP A 459 10.73 0.35 12.02
C ASP A 459 12.26 0.41 11.86
N HIS A 460 12.85 1.61 12.00
CA HIS A 460 14.31 1.85 11.95
C HIS A 460 15.01 1.38 10.66
N HIS A 461 14.25 1.07 9.60
CA HIS A 461 14.79 0.58 8.33
C HIS A 461 15.32 1.71 7.44
N ILE A 462 14.82 2.93 7.60
CA ILE A 462 15.29 4.10 6.86
C ILE A 462 15.86 5.13 7.84
N GLU A 463 17.19 5.29 7.87
CA GLU A 463 17.86 6.34 8.64
C GLU A 463 17.76 7.72 7.97
N SER A 464 17.65 7.76 6.63
CA SER A 464 17.44 8.95 5.80
C SER A 464 16.55 8.60 4.61
N LEU A 465 15.47 9.34 4.37
CA LEU A 465 14.68 9.17 3.14
C LEU A 465 15.46 9.78 1.96
N GLU A 466 15.71 8.97 0.95
CA GLU A 466 16.39 9.41 -0.27
C GLU A 466 15.46 10.36 -1.06
N GLU A 467 16.01 11.47 -1.57
CA GLU A 467 15.24 12.47 -2.33
C GLU A 467 14.55 11.84 -3.55
N GLU A 468 15.22 10.90 -4.22
CA GLU A 468 14.68 10.21 -5.39
C GLU A 468 13.37 9.49 -5.08
N PHE A 469 13.28 8.84 -3.91
CA PHE A 469 12.07 8.18 -3.44
C PHE A 469 10.92 9.16 -3.20
N LEU A 470 11.19 10.28 -2.50
CA LEU A 470 10.18 11.31 -2.23
C LEU A 470 9.73 12.03 -3.51
N ARG A 471 10.63 12.22 -4.48
CA ARG A 471 10.33 12.80 -5.79
C ARG A 471 9.54 11.84 -6.66
N GLU A 472 9.86 10.55 -6.63
CA GLU A 472 9.10 9.53 -7.35
C GLU A 472 7.66 9.45 -6.84
N ILE A 473 7.48 9.46 -5.51
CA ILE A 473 6.16 9.61 -4.87
C ILE A 473 5.46 10.86 -5.40
N GLN A 474 6.13 12.01 -5.35
CA GLN A 474 5.54 13.28 -5.78
C GLN A 474 5.03 13.25 -7.23
N TYR A 475 5.86 12.76 -8.16
CA TYR A 475 5.51 12.70 -9.58
C TYR A 475 4.39 11.70 -9.86
N ARG A 476 4.43 10.52 -9.24
CA ARG A 476 3.42 9.46 -9.47
C ARG A 476 2.02 9.87 -8.96
N PHE A 477 1.94 10.68 -7.90
CA PHE A 477 0.67 11.10 -7.29
C PHE A 477 0.27 12.56 -7.59
N LYS A 478 1.03 13.26 -8.44
CA LYS A 478 0.77 14.66 -8.83
C LYS A 478 0.63 15.61 -7.63
N ILE A 479 1.35 15.33 -6.55
CA ILE A 479 1.32 16.16 -5.34
C ILE A 479 2.18 17.39 -5.58
N ASN A 480 1.69 18.56 -5.20
CA ASN A 480 2.47 19.78 -5.40
C ASN A 480 3.65 19.86 -4.40
N ASP A 481 4.68 20.63 -4.74
CA ASP A 481 5.88 20.74 -3.89
C ASP A 481 5.54 21.21 -2.47
N THR A 482 4.62 22.17 -2.32
CA THR A 482 4.24 22.73 -1.03
C THR A 482 3.63 21.68 -0.11
N GLN A 483 2.75 20.83 -0.64
CA GLN A 483 2.12 19.72 0.07
C GLN A 483 3.13 18.65 0.48
N LEU A 484 4.03 18.25 -0.43
CA LEU A 484 5.09 17.29 -0.11
C LEU A 484 6.02 17.83 0.99
N HIS A 485 6.44 19.09 0.88
CA HIS A 485 7.28 19.73 1.89
C HIS A 485 6.57 19.79 3.25
N LYS A 486 5.27 20.11 3.27
CA LYS A 486 4.45 20.11 4.49
C LYS A 486 4.41 18.71 5.11
N VAL A 487 4.05 17.66 4.35
CA VAL A 487 3.97 16.28 4.83
C VAL A 487 5.31 15.78 5.39
N VAL A 488 6.40 16.03 4.66
CA VAL A 488 7.75 15.62 5.09
C VAL A 488 8.19 16.38 6.33
N PHE A 489 7.95 17.70 6.40
CA PHE A 489 8.24 18.50 7.57
C PHE A 489 7.47 17.99 8.79
N LEU A 490 6.15 17.84 8.66
CA LEU A 490 5.27 17.41 9.74
C LEU A 490 5.65 16.01 10.24
N THR A 491 5.93 15.08 9.33
CA THR A 491 6.31 13.71 9.70
C THR A 491 7.67 13.68 10.40
N ALA A 492 8.68 14.40 9.87
CA ALA A 492 9.99 14.54 10.50
C ALA A 492 9.88 15.14 11.91
N PHE A 493 9.06 16.18 12.03
CA PHE A 493 8.87 16.95 13.26
C PHE A 493 8.16 16.13 14.34
N LEU A 494 7.06 15.44 13.99
CA LEU A 494 6.30 14.58 14.92
C LEU A 494 7.13 13.38 15.41
N ILE A 495 7.99 12.83 14.56
CA ILE A 495 8.86 11.68 14.90
C ILE A 495 10.15 12.15 15.61
N GLY A 496 10.51 13.44 15.48
CA GLY A 496 11.74 13.99 16.04
C GLY A 496 13.01 13.54 15.32
N ARG A 497 12.91 13.19 14.02
CA ARG A 497 14.04 12.70 13.21
C ARG A 497 14.31 13.62 12.01
N LYS A 498 15.57 13.61 11.54
CA LYS A 498 15.96 14.32 10.33
C LYS A 498 15.45 13.56 9.10
N ILE A 499 14.67 14.25 8.27
CA ILE A 499 14.37 13.84 6.90
C ILE A 499 14.99 14.91 6.00
N GLU A 500 15.98 14.57 5.18
CA GLU A 500 16.55 15.50 4.20
C GLU A 500 15.79 15.40 2.89
N LEU A 501 15.24 16.53 2.43
CA LEU A 501 14.93 16.77 1.03
C LEU A 501 16.06 17.65 0.53
N SER A 502 16.90 17.20 -0.39
CA SER A 502 17.91 18.10 -0.95
C SER A 502 17.21 19.24 -1.71
N PRO A 503 17.80 20.44 -1.77
CA PRO A 503 17.26 21.55 -2.55
C PRO A 503 17.20 21.14 -4.04
N ARG A 504 16.11 21.48 -4.72
CA ARG A 504 15.88 21.24 -6.17
C ARG A 504 17.18 21.35 -6.98
N VAL A 505 17.70 20.23 -7.44
CA VAL A 505 18.54 20.23 -8.65
C VAL A 505 17.56 20.37 -9.81
N ASN A 506 17.58 21.52 -10.49
CA ASN A 506 16.76 21.74 -11.67
C ASN A 506 17.18 20.74 -12.77
N TYR A 507 16.47 19.62 -12.90
CA TYR A 507 16.62 18.68 -14.02
C TYR A 507 15.97 19.21 -15.32
N ARG A 508 16.05 20.52 -15.58
CA ARG A 508 15.75 21.08 -16.92
C ARG A 508 16.91 20.90 -17.91
N PHE A 509 17.99 20.23 -17.50
CA PHE A 509 19.19 20.00 -18.30
C PHE A 509 19.63 18.52 -18.31
N LEU A 510 18.68 17.59 -18.49
CA LEU A 510 18.96 16.25 -19.03
C LEU A 510 18.00 15.95 -20.17
#